data_AF-A0A1A6HU21-F1
#
_entry.id   AF-A0A1A6HU21-F1
#
_cell.length_a   1.000
_cell.length_b   1.000
_cell.length_c   1.000
_cell.angle_alpha   90.00
_cell.angle_beta   90.00
_cell.angle_gamma   90.00
#
_symmetry.space_group_name_H-M   'P 1'
#
loop_
_entity.id
_entity.type
_entity.pdbx_description
1 polymer ?
#
loop_
_entity_poly.entity_id
_entity_poly.type
_entity_poly.pdbx_seq_one_letter_code
_entity_poly.pdbx_strand_id
1 'polypeptide(L)'
;MEGSKRTQVKLCGLLFKDKILLEYFQKNKETNKTMATPSAAFEALMTGVTSWDIPEDAVPCELLLIGEASFPVMVNDMGQVVIAASSYGRGHIVVVGHEDYLVESQLFVFLVNAVGWLRSSSQSPIGIHSSLAPLVKILESCGIDSTIEPEVNDSLGVYCIDAYNEGMTDKLVQFVKRGGGLLIGGQAWDWANQGEDERVLFTFPGNLVTSVAGVYFTDNKADTSFFKVSKKMPKIPVLV
;
A
#
# COMPACT_ATOMS: atom_id res chain seq x y z
N MET A 1 -3.31 -28.75 -10.58
CA MET A 1 -3.60 -27.31 -10.35
C MET A 1 -2.44 -26.44 -10.84
N GLU A 2 -2.03 -26.60 -12.11
CA GLU A 2 -0.81 -25.98 -12.66
C GLU A 2 -1.10 -25.09 -13.90
N GLY A 3 -2.36 -25.07 -14.35
CA GLY A 3 -2.82 -24.34 -15.53
C GLY A 3 -3.21 -22.87 -15.30
N SER A 4 -3.52 -22.48 -14.05
CA SER A 4 -3.94 -21.10 -13.74
C SER A 4 -2.74 -20.14 -13.68
N LYS A 5 -1.66 -20.53 -12.97
CA LYS A 5 -0.42 -19.73 -12.84
C LYS A 5 0.27 -19.45 -14.18
N ARG A 6 0.22 -20.40 -15.13
CA ARG A 6 0.86 -20.26 -16.47
C ARG A 6 0.10 -19.31 -17.39
N THR A 7 -1.18 -19.10 -17.14
CA THR A 7 -2.05 -18.21 -17.92
C THR A 7 -1.92 -16.76 -17.43
N GLN A 8 -1.73 -16.54 -16.12
CA GLN A 8 -1.53 -15.20 -15.52
C GLN A 8 -0.16 -14.58 -15.83
N VAL A 9 0.94 -15.35 -15.79
CA VAL A 9 2.28 -14.87 -16.25
C VAL A 9 2.22 -14.45 -17.73
N LYS A 10 1.37 -15.13 -18.52
CA LYS A 10 1.09 -14.76 -19.91
C LYS A 10 0.29 -13.48 -20.02
N LEU A 11 -0.66 -13.22 -19.13
CA LEU A 11 -1.48 -11.99 -19.11
C LEU A 11 -0.64 -10.75 -18.79
N CYS A 12 0.26 -10.85 -17.80
CA CYS A 12 1.25 -9.79 -17.51
C CYS A 12 2.14 -9.56 -18.74
N GLY A 13 2.74 -10.62 -19.29
CA GLY A 13 3.52 -10.55 -20.53
C GLY A 13 2.74 -10.17 -21.81
N LEU A 14 1.41 -10.18 -21.80
CA LEU A 14 0.55 -9.76 -22.92
C LEU A 14 0.10 -8.30 -22.75
N LEU A 15 -0.20 -7.85 -21.53
CA LEU A 15 -0.48 -6.44 -21.20
C LEU A 15 0.77 -5.56 -21.39
N PHE A 16 1.97 -6.11 -21.18
CA PHE A 16 3.25 -5.40 -21.35
C PHE A 16 3.88 -5.52 -22.76
N LYS A 17 3.24 -6.23 -23.71
CA LYS A 17 3.72 -6.26 -25.11
C LYS A 17 3.38 -5.00 -25.89
N ASP A 18 2.47 -4.19 -25.38
CA ASP A 18 2.18 -2.88 -25.97
C ASP A 18 3.23 -1.88 -25.50
N LYS A 19 4.16 -1.56 -26.42
CA LYS A 19 5.20 -0.53 -26.30
C LYS A 19 4.68 0.80 -25.70
N ILE A 20 3.39 1.06 -25.87
CA ILE A 20 2.63 2.22 -25.37
C ILE A 20 2.58 2.27 -23.83
N LEU A 21 2.37 1.15 -23.13
CA LEU A 21 2.31 1.12 -21.66
C LEU A 21 3.70 1.35 -21.05
N LEU A 22 4.74 0.75 -21.63
CA LEU A 22 6.12 0.97 -21.19
C LEU A 22 6.56 2.43 -21.40
N GLU A 23 6.22 3.01 -22.56
CA GLU A 23 6.46 4.43 -22.86
C GLU A 23 5.63 5.34 -21.94
N TYR A 24 4.41 4.95 -21.55
CA TYR A 24 3.57 5.67 -20.60
C TYR A 24 4.18 5.72 -19.19
N PHE A 25 4.66 4.59 -18.66
CA PHE A 25 5.34 4.55 -17.37
C PHE A 25 6.69 5.28 -17.39
N GLN A 26 7.41 5.28 -18.52
CA GLN A 26 8.65 6.03 -18.69
C GLN A 26 8.42 7.55 -18.83
N LYS A 27 7.32 7.98 -19.47
CA LYS A 27 7.01 9.40 -19.72
C LYS A 27 6.52 10.15 -18.49
N ASN A 28 5.88 9.46 -17.54
CA ASN A 28 5.39 10.07 -16.29
C ASN A 28 6.47 10.16 -15.18
N LYS A 29 7.74 9.91 -15.53
CA LYS A 29 8.88 9.85 -14.60
C LYS A 29 9.42 11.21 -14.15
N GLU A 30 8.97 12.30 -14.78
CA GLU A 30 9.39 13.68 -14.47
C GLU A 30 8.20 14.56 -14.08
N THR A 31 7.82 14.56 -12.81
CA THR A 31 7.08 15.68 -12.21
C THR A 31 7.62 15.98 -10.82
N ASN A 32 8.05 17.23 -10.64
CA ASN A 32 8.64 17.77 -9.40
C ASN A 32 7.72 17.56 -8.19
N LYS A 33 8.07 16.62 -7.31
CA LYS A 33 7.40 16.33 -6.03
C LYS A 33 7.82 17.34 -4.94
N THR A 34 7.32 18.57 -5.04
CA THR A 34 7.19 19.44 -3.86
C THR A 34 5.75 19.92 -3.78
N MET A 35 5.04 19.45 -2.74
CA MET A 35 3.61 19.67 -2.46
C MET A 35 2.63 19.09 -3.50
N ALA A 36 2.72 17.78 -3.77
CA ALA A 36 1.61 17.10 -4.44
C ALA A 36 0.38 17.14 -3.53
N THR A 37 -0.69 17.79 -3.96
CA THR A 37 -1.99 17.76 -3.24
C THR A 37 -2.46 16.31 -3.07
N PRO A 38 -3.28 16.00 -2.03
CA PRO A 38 -3.88 14.68 -1.87
C PRO A 38 -4.56 14.15 -3.15
N SER A 39 -5.20 15.02 -3.93
CA SER A 39 -5.81 14.65 -5.20
C SER A 39 -4.79 14.22 -6.27
N ALA A 40 -3.67 14.93 -6.40
CA ALA A 40 -2.62 14.54 -7.34
C ALA A 40 -1.93 13.23 -6.91
N ALA A 41 -1.75 13.03 -5.60
CA ALA A 41 -1.23 11.78 -5.06
C ALA A 41 -2.19 10.61 -5.32
N PHE A 42 -3.49 10.81 -5.09
CA PHE A 42 -4.53 9.85 -5.43
C PHE A 42 -4.52 9.49 -6.92
N GLU A 43 -4.45 10.49 -7.82
CA GLU A 43 -4.37 10.25 -9.27
C GLU A 43 -3.15 9.40 -9.65
N ALA A 44 -1.99 9.68 -9.05
CA ALA A 44 -0.79 8.88 -9.26
C ALA A 44 -0.97 7.42 -8.79
N LEU A 45 -1.57 7.21 -7.61
CA LEU A 45 -1.85 5.87 -7.07
C LEU A 45 -2.86 5.08 -7.92
N MET A 46 -3.86 5.77 -8.47
CA MET A 46 -4.96 5.16 -9.22
C MET A 46 -4.74 5.08 -10.73
N THR A 47 -3.58 5.55 -11.22
CA THR A 47 -3.27 5.58 -12.66
C THR A 47 -3.36 4.18 -13.28
N GLY A 48 -4.32 3.97 -14.18
CA GLY A 48 -4.50 2.69 -14.88
C GLY A 48 -5.19 1.59 -14.06
N VAL A 49 -5.57 1.84 -12.81
CA VAL A 49 -6.36 0.89 -12.00
C VAL A 49 -7.79 0.85 -12.55
N THR A 50 -8.29 -0.34 -12.89
CA THR A 50 -9.63 -0.52 -13.49
C THR A 50 -10.55 -1.46 -12.72
N SER A 51 -9.99 -2.31 -11.86
CA SER A 51 -10.71 -3.23 -10.98
C SER A 51 -9.95 -3.42 -9.67
N TRP A 52 -10.67 -3.86 -8.64
CA TRP A 52 -10.12 -4.34 -7.37
C TRP A 52 -10.40 -5.84 -7.25
N ASP A 53 -9.55 -6.64 -7.88
CA ASP A 53 -9.68 -8.10 -7.90
C ASP A 53 -8.96 -8.69 -6.68
N ILE A 54 -9.56 -8.50 -5.51
CA ILE A 54 -9.04 -8.96 -4.22
C ILE A 54 -9.47 -10.41 -3.91
N PRO A 55 -8.71 -11.16 -3.09
CA PRO A 55 -9.13 -12.48 -2.62
C PRO A 55 -10.38 -12.40 -1.72
N GLU A 56 -11.32 -13.33 -1.87
CA GLU A 56 -12.57 -13.35 -1.07
C GLU A 56 -12.32 -13.62 0.42
N ASP A 57 -11.26 -14.34 0.74
CA ASP A 57 -10.85 -14.75 2.09
C ASP A 57 -9.97 -13.72 2.81
N ALA A 58 -9.48 -12.71 2.10
CA ALA A 58 -8.67 -11.63 2.65
C ALA A 58 -9.57 -10.43 3.05
N VAL A 59 -10.22 -10.55 4.21
CA VAL A 59 -11.16 -9.54 4.75
C VAL A 59 -10.39 -8.40 5.41
N PRO A 60 -10.38 -7.17 4.87
CA PRO A 60 -9.58 -6.10 5.44
C PRO A 60 -10.22 -5.54 6.72
N CYS A 61 -9.42 -4.87 7.55
CA CYS A 61 -9.95 -3.93 8.51
C CYS A 61 -10.31 -2.59 7.84
N GLU A 62 -11.26 -1.88 8.44
CA GLU A 62 -11.49 -0.48 8.14
C GLU A 62 -10.33 0.37 8.69
N LEU A 63 -9.89 1.34 7.89
CA LEU A 63 -8.88 2.32 8.26
C LEU A 63 -9.53 3.61 8.76
N LEU A 64 -9.08 4.09 9.91
CA LEU A 64 -9.47 5.36 10.49
C LEU A 64 -8.46 6.45 10.10
N LEU A 65 -8.94 7.52 9.48
CA LEU A 65 -8.13 8.66 9.03
C LEU A 65 -8.44 9.89 9.88
N ILE A 66 -7.44 10.39 10.60
CA ILE A 66 -7.57 11.60 11.45
C ILE A 66 -6.55 12.69 11.12
N GLY A 67 -5.57 12.39 10.27
CA GLY A 67 -4.51 13.33 9.89
C GLY A 67 -4.94 14.26 8.76
N GLU A 68 -4.55 15.54 8.82
CA GLU A 68 -4.83 16.49 7.72
C GLU A 68 -4.18 16.09 6.39
N ALA A 69 -3.07 15.35 6.45
CA ALA A 69 -2.37 14.85 5.28
C ALA A 69 -2.85 13.48 4.80
N SER A 70 -3.69 12.78 5.59
CA SER A 70 -4.18 11.46 5.19
C SER A 70 -5.39 11.57 4.27
N PHE A 71 -5.46 10.66 3.30
CA PHE A 71 -6.55 10.62 2.34
C PHE A 71 -6.87 9.18 1.92
N PRO A 72 -8.14 8.88 1.61
CA PRO A 72 -8.55 7.56 1.17
C PRO A 72 -8.13 7.30 -0.28
N VAL A 73 -7.78 6.06 -0.56
CA VAL A 73 -7.43 5.54 -1.90
C VAL A 73 -8.48 4.54 -2.37
N MET A 74 -8.85 3.61 -1.50
CA MET A 74 -9.89 2.61 -1.76
C MET A 74 -10.94 2.70 -0.65
N VAL A 75 -12.18 2.94 -1.06
CA VAL A 75 -13.35 3.00 -0.18
C VAL A 75 -14.37 2.03 -0.74
N ASN A 76 -14.91 1.15 0.11
CA ASN A 76 -15.95 0.22 -0.31
C ASN A 76 -17.31 0.92 -0.45
N ASP A 77 -18.32 0.20 -0.93
CA ASP A 77 -19.67 0.74 -1.10
C ASP A 77 -20.35 1.15 0.23
N MET A 78 -19.84 0.66 1.37
CA MET A 78 -20.28 1.04 2.72
C MET A 78 -19.63 2.33 3.23
N GLY A 79 -18.71 2.93 2.46
CA GLY A 79 -17.99 4.13 2.87
C GLY A 79 -16.78 3.85 3.77
N GLN A 80 -16.41 2.60 3.98
CA GLN A 80 -15.25 2.21 4.79
C GLN A 80 -13.96 2.35 3.99
N VAL A 81 -12.95 2.98 4.58
CA VAL A 81 -11.63 3.12 3.94
C VAL A 81 -10.84 1.83 4.12
N VAL A 82 -10.35 1.24 3.02
CA VAL A 82 -9.58 -0.02 3.03
C VAL A 82 -8.13 0.21 2.63
N ILE A 83 -7.87 1.21 1.79
CA ILE A 83 -6.53 1.68 1.47
C ILE A 83 -6.49 3.18 1.68
N ALA A 84 -5.47 3.64 2.38
CA ALA A 84 -5.21 5.04 2.62
C ALA A 84 -3.76 5.39 2.28
N ALA A 85 -3.50 6.67 2.04
CA ALA A 85 -2.17 7.19 1.92
C ALA A 85 -2.04 8.47 2.74
N SER A 86 -0.81 8.79 3.14
CA SER A 86 -0.52 9.97 3.95
C SER A 86 0.96 10.36 3.82
N SER A 87 1.36 11.38 4.56
CA SER A 87 2.75 11.81 4.71
C SER A 87 3.09 12.00 6.17
N TYR A 88 4.37 11.77 6.52
CA TYR A 88 4.91 12.10 7.82
C TYR A 88 6.36 12.58 7.69
N GLY A 89 6.67 13.75 8.26
CA GLY A 89 7.94 14.42 8.03
C GLY A 89 8.14 14.71 6.53
N ARG A 90 9.19 14.14 5.93
CA ARG A 90 9.45 14.26 4.48
C ARG A 90 9.04 13.02 3.69
N GLY A 91 8.60 11.96 4.35
CA GLY A 91 8.26 10.70 3.72
C GLY A 91 6.77 10.55 3.45
N HIS A 92 6.46 9.44 2.80
CA HIS A 92 5.11 9.09 2.39
C HIS A 92 4.80 7.68 2.87
N ILE A 93 3.52 7.41 3.10
CA ILE A 93 3.05 6.11 3.54
C ILE A 93 1.80 5.71 2.77
N VAL A 94 1.73 4.44 2.38
CA VAL A 94 0.52 3.78 1.89
C VAL A 94 0.19 2.66 2.88
N VAL A 95 -1.05 2.67 3.37
CA VAL A 95 -1.56 1.74 4.38
C VAL A 95 -2.68 0.93 3.77
N VAL A 96 -2.61 -0.39 3.88
CA VAL A 96 -3.59 -1.34 3.32
C VAL A 96 -4.18 -2.18 4.44
N GLY A 97 -5.50 -2.20 4.60
CA GLY A 97 -6.19 -2.88 5.69
C GLY A 97 -6.09 -4.40 5.71
N HIS A 98 -5.32 -5.00 4.79
CA HIS A 98 -4.96 -6.41 4.76
C HIS A 98 -3.61 -6.61 4.05
N GLU A 99 -2.72 -7.40 4.63
CA GLU A 99 -1.39 -7.70 4.09
C GLU A 99 -1.43 -8.53 2.81
N ASP A 100 -2.38 -9.46 2.66
CA ASP A 100 -2.47 -10.30 1.45
C ASP A 100 -2.70 -9.48 0.18
N TYR A 101 -3.27 -8.27 0.29
CA TYR A 101 -3.43 -7.38 -0.87
C TYR A 101 -2.06 -6.90 -1.40
N LEU A 102 -1.04 -6.85 -0.54
CA LEU A 102 0.33 -6.47 -0.93
C LEU A 102 1.05 -7.57 -1.70
N VAL A 103 0.49 -8.79 -1.73
CA VAL A 103 1.05 -9.95 -2.44
C VAL A 103 0.08 -10.52 -3.47
N GLU A 104 -1.05 -9.85 -3.71
CA GLU A 104 -2.01 -10.26 -4.73
C GLU A 104 -1.58 -9.76 -6.12
N SER A 105 -1.30 -10.72 -6.99
CA SER A 105 -0.87 -10.48 -8.37
C SER A 105 -1.87 -9.66 -9.19
N GLN A 106 -3.16 -9.79 -8.92
CA GLN A 106 -4.19 -9.03 -9.64
C GLN A 106 -4.17 -7.53 -9.29
N LEU A 107 -3.56 -7.17 -8.16
CA LEU A 107 -3.39 -5.78 -7.74
C LEU A 107 -2.10 -5.15 -8.25
N PHE A 108 -1.36 -5.80 -9.15
CA PHE A 108 -0.03 -5.34 -9.59
C PHE A 108 -0.02 -3.88 -10.06
N VAL A 109 -1.06 -3.42 -10.77
CA VAL A 109 -1.13 -2.03 -11.24
C VAL A 109 -1.08 -1.05 -10.08
N PHE A 110 -1.89 -1.29 -9.05
CA PHE A 110 -1.91 -0.48 -7.85
C PHE A 110 -0.59 -0.60 -7.08
N LEU A 111 -0.06 -1.81 -6.91
CA LEU A 111 1.19 -2.03 -6.15
C LEU A 111 2.40 -1.35 -6.81
N VAL A 112 2.49 -1.39 -8.14
CA VAL A 112 3.51 -0.67 -8.91
C VAL A 112 3.36 0.84 -8.74
N ASN A 113 2.14 1.37 -8.83
CA ASN A 113 1.88 2.79 -8.62
C ASN A 113 2.23 3.23 -7.18
N ALA A 114 1.86 2.43 -6.18
CA ALA A 114 2.15 2.69 -4.78
C ALA A 114 3.66 2.76 -4.55
N VAL A 115 4.41 1.75 -4.99
CA VAL A 115 5.89 1.75 -4.87
C VAL A 115 6.49 2.92 -5.65
N GLY A 116 6.02 3.21 -6.86
CA GLY A 116 6.48 4.36 -7.65
C GLY A 116 6.20 5.71 -6.98
N TRP A 117 5.05 5.86 -6.35
CA TRP A 117 4.68 7.07 -5.61
C TRP A 117 5.46 7.20 -4.30
N LEU A 118 5.76 6.10 -3.62
CA LEU A 118 6.57 6.07 -2.41
C LEU A 118 8.05 6.38 -2.67
N ARG A 119 8.56 6.07 -3.86
CA ARG A 119 9.95 6.36 -4.24
C ARG A 119 10.20 7.88 -4.30
N SER A 120 11.28 8.28 -3.62
CA SER A 120 11.86 9.63 -3.72
C SER A 120 12.54 9.88 -5.06
N SER A 121 13.09 8.83 -5.68
CA SER A 121 13.66 8.84 -7.03
C SER A 121 13.47 7.49 -7.70
N SER A 122 13.51 7.46 -9.03
CA SER A 122 13.38 6.19 -9.77
C SER A 122 14.51 5.19 -9.55
N GLN A 123 15.62 5.61 -8.94
CA GLN A 123 16.77 4.75 -8.64
C GLN A 123 16.82 4.34 -7.16
N SER A 124 16.00 4.93 -6.29
CA SER A 124 16.07 4.67 -4.84
C SER A 124 15.76 3.20 -4.53
N PRO A 125 16.63 2.44 -3.84
CA PRO A 125 16.43 1.01 -3.61
C PRO A 125 15.10 0.67 -2.92
N ILE A 126 14.52 -0.47 -3.27
CA ILE A 126 13.29 -0.98 -2.68
C ILE A 126 13.64 -2.24 -1.88
N GLY A 127 13.44 -2.18 -0.57
CA GLY A 127 13.53 -3.34 0.30
C GLY A 127 12.15 -3.91 0.61
N ILE A 128 12.03 -5.22 0.64
CA ILE A 128 10.81 -5.95 0.95
C ILE A 128 11.08 -6.89 2.13
N HIS A 129 10.32 -6.74 3.21
CA HIS A 129 10.40 -7.65 4.33
C HIS A 129 10.00 -9.07 3.91
N SER A 130 10.57 -10.09 4.55
CA SER A 130 10.36 -11.50 4.19
C SER A 130 8.90 -11.94 4.27
N SER A 131 8.08 -11.28 5.10
CA SER A 131 6.64 -11.55 5.18
C SER A 131 5.87 -11.17 3.91
N LEU A 132 6.41 -10.28 3.08
CA LEU A 132 5.85 -9.90 1.78
C LEU A 132 6.70 -10.44 0.62
N ALA A 133 7.46 -11.52 0.81
CA ALA A 133 8.37 -12.04 -0.21
C ALA A 133 7.77 -12.24 -1.62
N PRO A 134 6.49 -12.65 -1.79
CA PRO A 134 5.88 -12.73 -3.12
C PRO A 134 5.84 -11.40 -3.90
N LEU A 135 5.82 -10.25 -3.22
CA LEU A 135 5.81 -8.92 -3.85
C LEU A 135 7.03 -8.70 -4.75
N VAL A 136 8.19 -9.31 -4.43
CA VAL A 136 9.40 -9.25 -5.29
C VAL A 136 9.08 -9.70 -6.71
N LYS A 137 8.38 -10.83 -6.87
CA LYS A 137 8.05 -11.39 -8.20
C LYS A 137 7.04 -10.53 -8.94
N ILE A 138 6.12 -9.89 -8.23
CA ILE A 138 5.14 -8.97 -8.82
C ILE A 138 5.89 -7.77 -9.42
N LEU A 139 6.76 -7.14 -8.63
CA LEU A 139 7.56 -5.99 -9.08
C LEU A 139 8.55 -6.36 -10.19
N GLU A 140 9.23 -7.50 -10.08
CA GLU A 140 10.16 -8.02 -11.09
C GLU A 140 9.44 -8.23 -12.43
N SER A 141 8.21 -8.77 -12.43
CA SER A 141 7.42 -8.94 -13.65
C SER A 141 7.07 -7.63 -14.36
N CYS A 142 7.18 -6.50 -13.65
CA CYS A 142 6.99 -5.15 -14.14
C CYS A 142 8.31 -4.40 -14.40
N GLY A 143 9.46 -5.09 -14.30
CA GLY A 143 10.79 -4.50 -14.51
C GLY A 143 11.26 -3.59 -13.36
N ILE A 144 10.75 -3.82 -12.14
CA ILE A 144 11.13 -3.06 -10.94
C ILE A 144 11.97 -3.96 -10.04
N ASP A 145 13.25 -3.63 -9.92
CA ASP A 145 14.16 -4.34 -9.03
C ASP A 145 13.85 -4.04 -7.55
N SER A 146 13.82 -5.10 -6.74
CA SER A 146 13.65 -5.03 -5.29
C SER A 146 14.41 -6.17 -4.61
N THR A 147 14.82 -5.98 -3.36
CA THR A 147 15.56 -6.98 -2.58
C THR A 147 14.77 -7.39 -1.34
N ILE A 148 14.93 -8.66 -0.93
CA ILE A 148 14.44 -9.09 0.38
C ILE A 148 15.37 -8.52 1.45
N GLU A 149 14.82 -7.71 2.35
CA GLU A 149 15.54 -7.01 3.40
C GLU A 149 14.87 -7.29 4.75
N PRO A 150 15.55 -7.97 5.69
CA PRO A 150 14.95 -8.35 6.98
C PRO A 150 14.62 -7.15 7.87
N GLU A 151 15.29 -6.01 7.66
CA GLU A 151 15.04 -4.77 8.38
C GLU A 151 15.15 -3.56 7.46
N VAL A 152 14.39 -2.51 7.78
CA VAL A 152 14.57 -1.20 7.16
C VAL A 152 15.96 -0.62 7.50
N ASN A 153 16.62 -0.03 6.50
CA ASN A 153 17.94 0.58 6.66
C ASN A 153 18.07 1.87 5.82
N ASP A 154 19.08 2.67 6.14
CA ASP A 154 19.27 4.02 5.57
C ASP A 154 19.61 4.04 4.07
N SER A 155 19.97 2.90 3.47
CA SER A 155 20.24 2.82 2.02
C SER A 155 18.97 2.70 1.18
N LEU A 156 17.85 2.32 1.79
CA LEU A 156 16.58 2.12 1.11
C LEU A 156 15.88 3.46 0.88
N GLY A 157 15.15 3.55 -0.24
CA GLY A 157 14.19 4.64 -0.46
C GLY A 157 12.74 4.24 -0.21
N VAL A 158 12.43 2.95 -0.41
CA VAL A 158 11.12 2.38 -0.10
C VAL A 158 11.31 1.09 0.69
N TYR A 159 10.44 0.89 1.67
CA TYR A 159 10.35 -0.36 2.42
C TYR A 159 8.91 -0.87 2.44
N CYS A 160 8.73 -2.15 2.15
CA CYS A 160 7.43 -2.83 2.17
C CYS A 160 7.41 -3.89 3.28
N ILE A 161 6.42 -3.85 4.17
CA ILE A 161 6.31 -4.77 5.31
C ILE A 161 4.85 -5.01 5.70
N ASP A 162 4.55 -6.12 6.37
CA ASP A 162 3.28 -6.26 7.07
C ASP A 162 3.19 -5.35 8.31
N ALA A 163 2.04 -5.35 8.99
CA ALA A 163 1.77 -4.48 10.11
C ALA A 163 1.95 -5.15 11.48
N TYR A 164 2.71 -6.26 11.58
CA TYR A 164 2.77 -7.07 12.81
C TYR A 164 4.12 -7.00 13.55
N ASN A 165 5.12 -6.33 12.98
CA ASN A 165 6.46 -6.27 13.57
C ASN A 165 6.62 -5.10 14.55
N GLU A 166 6.47 -5.35 15.86
CA GLU A 166 6.70 -4.34 16.91
C GLU A 166 8.17 -3.90 17.01
N GLY A 167 9.11 -4.82 16.79
CA GLY A 167 10.55 -4.59 16.97
C GLY A 167 11.14 -3.58 16.00
N MET A 168 10.43 -3.22 14.92
CA MET A 168 10.88 -2.27 13.90
C MET A 168 10.25 -0.88 14.02
N THR A 169 9.39 -0.65 15.02
CA THR A 169 8.57 0.57 15.16
C THR A 169 9.40 1.85 15.01
N ASP A 170 10.40 2.06 15.88
CA ASP A 170 11.20 3.28 15.87
C ASP A 170 11.95 3.48 14.55
N LYS A 171 12.48 2.39 13.97
CA LYS A 171 13.22 2.43 12.70
C LYS A 171 12.30 2.86 11.56
N LEU A 172 11.09 2.30 11.47
CA LEU A 172 10.10 2.63 10.45
C LEU A 172 9.62 4.09 10.59
N VAL A 173 9.32 4.54 11.80
CA VAL A 173 8.89 5.93 12.06
C VAL A 173 9.99 6.91 11.65
N GLN A 174 11.26 6.64 12.01
CA GLN A 174 12.39 7.50 11.62
C GLN A 174 12.63 7.46 10.11
N PHE A 175 12.53 6.30 9.48
CA PHE A 175 12.70 6.12 8.05
C PHE A 175 11.72 7.00 7.27
N VAL A 176 10.42 6.91 7.58
CA VAL A 176 9.39 7.75 6.95
C VAL A 176 9.66 9.22 7.26
N LYS A 177 9.88 9.59 8.52
CA LYS A 177 10.15 10.99 8.91
C LYS A 177 11.28 11.62 8.09
N ARG A 178 12.32 10.86 7.76
CA ARG A 178 13.51 11.33 7.02
C ARG A 178 13.33 11.40 5.51
N GLY A 179 12.24 10.86 4.96
CA GLY A 179 11.96 10.87 3.52
C GLY A 179 11.78 9.50 2.87
N GLY A 180 11.84 8.42 3.64
CA GLY A 180 11.54 7.08 3.17
C GLY A 180 10.07 6.91 2.81
N GLY A 181 9.80 6.04 1.83
CA GLY A 181 8.46 5.62 1.47
C GLY A 181 8.10 4.28 2.11
N LEU A 182 6.99 4.20 2.84
CA LEU A 182 6.55 2.98 3.51
C LEU A 182 5.26 2.44 2.87
N LEU A 183 5.30 1.18 2.41
CA LEU A 183 4.12 0.40 2.07
C LEU A 183 3.88 -0.60 3.19
N ILE A 184 2.76 -0.46 3.90
CA ILE A 184 2.45 -1.29 5.07
C ILE A 184 1.02 -1.82 4.99
N GLY A 185 0.81 -3.07 5.40
CA GLY A 185 -0.53 -3.63 5.41
C GLY A 185 -0.72 -4.71 6.46
N GLY A 186 -1.95 -4.84 6.93
CA GLY A 186 -2.32 -5.80 7.97
C GLY A 186 -3.77 -5.67 8.36
N GLN A 187 -4.32 -6.69 9.01
CA GLN A 187 -5.71 -6.75 9.45
C GLN A 187 -5.80 -6.75 10.99
N ALA A 188 -6.01 -5.57 11.56
CA ALA A 188 -6.02 -5.42 13.01
C ALA A 188 -7.22 -6.10 13.69
N TRP A 189 -8.34 -6.30 13.00
CA TRP A 189 -9.49 -7.03 13.53
C TRP A 189 -9.17 -8.49 13.85
N ASP A 190 -8.37 -9.17 13.01
CA ASP A 190 -8.04 -10.58 13.23
C ASP A 190 -7.01 -10.70 14.36
N TRP A 191 -6.01 -9.81 14.34
CA TRP A 191 -5.05 -9.67 15.43
C TRP A 191 -5.73 -9.45 16.78
N ALA A 192 -6.75 -8.58 16.84
CA ALA A 192 -7.48 -8.28 18.08
C ALA A 192 -8.22 -9.51 18.63
N ASN A 193 -8.75 -10.37 17.75
CA ASN A 193 -9.43 -11.61 18.16
C ASN A 193 -8.46 -12.67 18.71
N GLN A 194 -7.16 -12.53 18.47
CA GLN A 194 -6.13 -13.45 18.95
C GLN A 194 -5.54 -13.03 20.31
N GLY A 195 -5.75 -11.78 20.74
CA GLY A 195 -5.20 -11.20 21.96
C GLY A 195 -6.24 -10.95 23.06
N GLU A 196 -5.76 -10.55 24.23
CA GLU A 196 -6.61 -10.06 25.34
C GLU A 196 -6.70 -8.51 25.35
N ASP A 197 -5.97 -7.83 24.48
CA ASP A 197 -5.89 -6.37 24.45
C ASP A 197 -6.84 -5.77 23.43
N GLU A 198 -7.99 -5.29 23.91
CA GLU A 198 -9.03 -4.64 23.10
C GLU A 198 -8.61 -3.24 22.61
N ARG A 199 -7.45 -2.70 23.02
CA ARG A 199 -7.03 -1.33 22.70
C ARG A 199 -6.29 -1.24 21.37
N VAL A 200 -6.88 -1.79 20.31
CA VAL A 200 -6.29 -1.93 18.97
C VAL A 200 -5.66 -0.64 18.44
N LEU A 201 -6.31 0.51 18.64
CA LEU A 201 -5.77 1.81 18.20
C LEU A 201 -4.43 2.19 18.84
N PHE A 202 -4.10 1.62 20.00
CA PHE A 202 -2.89 1.93 20.77
C PHE A 202 -1.86 0.80 20.78
N THR A 203 -2.29 -0.44 20.57
CA THR A 203 -1.45 -1.62 20.81
C THR A 203 -1.22 -2.47 19.58
N PHE A 204 -2.01 -2.32 18.52
CA PHE A 204 -1.72 -2.98 17.25
C PHE A 204 -0.35 -2.51 16.72
N PRO A 205 0.58 -3.41 16.36
CA PRO A 205 1.94 -3.01 15.96
C PRO A 205 1.97 -2.03 14.79
N GLY A 206 1.08 -2.21 13.80
CA GLY A 206 0.90 -1.29 12.70
C GLY A 206 0.56 0.14 13.15
N ASN A 207 -0.28 0.28 14.17
CA ASN A 207 -0.69 1.58 14.71
C ASN A 207 0.45 2.29 15.46
N LEU A 208 1.43 1.57 16.01
CA LEU A 208 2.64 2.17 16.57
C LEU A 208 3.47 2.89 15.49
N VAL A 209 3.30 2.50 14.22
CA VAL A 209 4.01 3.08 13.07
C VAL A 209 3.15 4.08 12.31
N THR A 210 1.91 3.74 11.95
CA THR A 210 1.08 4.54 11.02
C THR A 210 0.38 5.72 11.67
N SER A 211 0.18 5.68 13.00
CA SER A 211 -0.51 6.75 13.75
C SER A 211 0.17 8.12 13.63
N VAL A 212 1.50 8.17 13.49
CA VAL A 212 2.25 9.42 13.27
C VAL A 212 1.87 10.11 11.96
N ALA A 213 1.31 9.36 11.00
CA ALA A 213 0.78 9.86 9.73
C ALA A 213 -0.75 10.01 9.74
N GLY A 214 -1.40 9.86 10.91
CA GLY A 214 -2.84 10.02 11.07
C GLY A 214 -3.69 8.96 10.37
N VAL A 215 -3.15 7.74 10.24
CA VAL A 215 -3.87 6.56 9.72
C VAL A 215 -3.79 5.44 10.74
N TYR A 216 -4.93 4.86 11.08
CA TYR A 216 -5.03 3.78 12.05
C TYR A 216 -5.75 2.58 11.45
N PHE A 217 -5.26 1.38 11.74
CA PHE A 217 -5.99 0.14 11.58
C PHE A 217 -6.99 -0.02 12.72
N THR A 218 -8.22 -0.43 12.42
CA THR A 218 -9.28 -0.64 13.43
C THR A 218 -9.60 -2.12 13.60
N ASP A 219 -10.34 -2.45 14.65
CA ASP A 219 -10.94 -3.77 14.88
C ASP A 219 -12.24 -4.00 14.07
N ASN A 220 -12.68 -3.01 13.30
CA ASN A 220 -13.84 -3.15 12.43
C ASN A 220 -13.46 -3.92 11.17
N LYS A 221 -14.18 -5.01 10.90
CA LYS A 221 -14.14 -5.69 9.61
C LYS A 221 -14.73 -4.77 8.55
N ALA A 222 -13.98 -4.54 7.48
CA ALA A 222 -14.51 -3.91 6.30
C ALA A 222 -15.31 -4.94 5.48
N ASP A 223 -16.43 -4.49 4.95
CA ASP A 223 -17.23 -5.28 4.03
C ASP A 223 -16.44 -5.52 2.73
N THR A 224 -16.35 -6.79 2.31
CA THR A 224 -15.61 -7.20 1.11
C THR A 224 -16.47 -7.17 -0.15
N SER A 225 -17.76 -6.81 -0.04
CA SER A 225 -18.64 -6.70 -1.19
C SER A 225 -18.42 -5.36 -1.90
N PHE A 226 -18.28 -5.44 -3.22
CA PHE A 226 -18.29 -4.31 -4.15
C PHE A 226 -17.26 -3.20 -3.88
N PHE A 227 -16.05 -3.41 -4.38
CA PHE A 227 -15.03 -2.37 -4.48
C PHE A 227 -15.10 -1.65 -5.82
N LYS A 228 -15.79 -0.51 -5.87
CA LYS A 228 -15.79 0.34 -7.06
C LYS A 228 -14.47 1.09 -7.18
N VAL A 229 -13.90 1.10 -8.38
CA VAL A 229 -12.75 1.95 -8.68
C VAL A 229 -13.20 3.41 -8.74
N SER A 230 -12.66 4.22 -7.83
CA SER A 230 -12.96 5.64 -7.74
C SER A 230 -12.21 6.42 -8.82
N LYS A 231 -12.92 7.23 -9.62
CA LYS A 231 -12.33 8.09 -10.66
C LYS A 231 -11.73 9.40 -10.12
N LYS A 232 -12.09 9.76 -8.89
CA LYS A 232 -11.63 10.95 -8.16
C LYS A 232 -11.42 10.53 -6.71
N MET A 233 -10.55 11.27 -6.01
CA MET A 233 -10.28 11.01 -4.60
C MET A 233 -11.60 10.96 -3.80
N PRO A 234 -11.90 9.84 -3.11
CA PRO A 234 -13.06 9.76 -2.24
C PRO A 234 -12.99 10.84 -1.16
N LYS A 235 -14.14 11.29 -0.68
CA LYS A 235 -14.17 12.14 0.51
C LYS A 235 -13.80 11.28 1.71
N ILE A 236 -13.04 11.86 2.65
CA ILE A 236 -12.84 11.24 3.96
C ILE A 236 -14.24 11.08 4.59
N PRO A 237 -14.64 9.86 4.99
CA PRO A 237 -15.90 9.66 5.68
C PRO A 237 -15.91 10.50 6.96
N VAL A 238 -16.99 11.26 7.16
CA VAL A 238 -17.21 11.91 8.46
C VAL A 238 -17.71 10.82 9.40
N LEU A 239 -16.93 10.49 10.41
CA LEU A 239 -17.41 9.66 11.51
C LEU A 239 -18.43 10.48 12.28
N VAL A 240 -19.70 10.07 12.21
CA VAL A 240 -20.82 10.68 12.95
C VAL A 240 -21.15 9.81 14.14
#